data_AF-W9WWU2-F1
#
_entry.id   AF-W9WWU2-F1
#
_cell.length_a   1.000
_cell.length_b   1.000
_cell.length_c   1.000
_cell.angle_alpha   90.00
_cell.angle_beta   90.00
_cell.angle_gamma   90.00
#
_symmetry.space_group_name_H-M   'P 1'
#
loop_
_entity.id
_entity.type
_entity.pdbx_description
1 polymer ?
#
loop_
_entity_poly.entity_id
_entity_poly.type
_entity_poly.pdbx_seq_one_letter_code
_entity_poly.pdbx_strand_id
1 'polypeptide(L)'
;MLREPVFLENSPHEPAPEMDMNRVLMAAQCATTAHTRADAQSTTMFDLPTELTSQITAQVDYHDATSFRLTCRSARDLIPFKKDLAVKRATLRACLLAAERAESQRRVEAWQNAHNWAAFFPRSAGPGGPNEGVTNLHNNRITPVEHLNCYACLRTLPRGKFHVGQTKGLRSLGHKEHAKRFCVDCGWGKGIWTRGSAAGRGAQCVVVCRFCGGLNREADPLCRRERVCSMTCWSQGLSFPGGDVAALEQKAEVEDEQQQPQQDWKVPVSSSPSGTGTLSRRAKCMRCWANDHTETLTSSERSGLCMACQAGLGLAEITPDEVERDVV
;
A
#
# COMPACT_ATOMS: atom_id res chain seq x y z
N MET A 1 -35.47 -19.69 3.84
CA MET A 1 -35.21 -20.28 2.51
C MET A 1 -34.39 -19.31 1.69
N LEU A 2 -33.07 -19.48 1.65
CA LEU A 2 -32.17 -18.61 0.87
C LEU A 2 -31.61 -19.42 -0.31
N ARG A 3 -31.80 -18.88 -1.52
CA ARG A 3 -31.39 -19.44 -2.81
C ARG A 3 -29.87 -19.61 -2.88
N GLU A 4 -29.44 -20.75 -3.38
CA GLU A 4 -28.04 -21.04 -3.75
C GLU A 4 -27.56 -20.11 -4.87
N PRO A 5 -26.24 -19.79 -4.93
CA PRO A 5 -25.68 -19.01 -6.00
C PRO A 5 -25.49 -19.87 -7.26
N VAL A 6 -26.04 -19.37 -8.36
CA VAL A 6 -25.88 -19.93 -9.71
C VAL A 6 -24.45 -19.74 -10.17
N PHE A 7 -23.76 -20.84 -10.48
CA PHE A 7 -22.49 -20.82 -11.21
C PHE A 7 -22.74 -20.32 -12.64
N LEU A 8 -22.12 -19.21 -13.01
CA LEU A 8 -22.08 -18.73 -14.40
C LEU A 8 -21.10 -19.60 -15.18
N GLU A 9 -21.64 -20.37 -16.11
CA GLU A 9 -20.90 -21.11 -17.13
C GLU A 9 -20.13 -20.15 -18.05
N ASN A 10 -18.90 -20.56 -18.40
CA ASN A 10 -18.03 -19.86 -19.32
C ASN A 10 -18.63 -19.87 -20.74
N SER A 11 -19.03 -18.70 -21.24
CA SER A 11 -19.33 -18.51 -22.67
C SER A 11 -18.04 -18.56 -23.51
N PRO A 12 -18.06 -19.23 -24.67
CA PRO A 12 -16.95 -19.20 -25.62
C PRO A 12 -16.81 -17.81 -26.24
N HIS A 13 -15.59 -17.29 -26.19
CA HIS A 13 -15.21 -15.99 -26.74
C HIS A 13 -15.11 -16.11 -28.26
N GLU A 14 -16.07 -15.54 -29.01
CA GLU A 14 -15.90 -15.35 -30.45
C GLU A 14 -14.79 -14.30 -30.71
N PRO A 15 -13.88 -14.55 -31.68
CA PRO A 15 -12.90 -13.56 -32.09
C PRO A 15 -13.57 -12.46 -32.91
N ALA A 16 -13.28 -11.20 -32.56
CA ALA A 16 -13.77 -10.03 -33.26
C ALA A 16 -13.27 -10.00 -34.73
N PRO A 17 -14.09 -9.53 -35.69
CA PRO A 17 -13.69 -9.39 -37.08
C PRO A 17 -12.57 -8.35 -37.22
N GLU A 18 -11.50 -8.71 -37.91
CA GLU A 18 -10.40 -7.81 -38.27
C GLU A 18 -10.93 -6.66 -39.14
N MET A 19 -11.01 -5.47 -38.55
CA MET A 19 -11.23 -4.24 -39.30
C MET A 19 -9.96 -3.84 -40.03
N ASP A 20 -9.98 -3.97 -41.35
CA ASP A 20 -8.95 -3.46 -42.26
C ASP A 20 -8.87 -1.92 -42.19
N MET A 21 -7.91 -1.43 -41.40
CA MET A 21 -7.61 -0.01 -41.21
C MET A 21 -7.17 0.70 -42.49
N ASN A 22 -6.81 0.00 -43.56
CA ASN A 22 -6.42 0.64 -44.82
C ASN A 22 -7.61 1.18 -45.61
N ARG A 23 -8.84 0.73 -45.33
CA ARG A 23 -10.05 1.21 -46.04
C ARG A 23 -10.60 2.54 -45.52
N VAL A 24 -10.25 2.94 -44.30
CA VAL A 24 -10.71 4.21 -43.71
C VAL A 24 -9.84 5.40 -44.16
N LEU A 25 -8.58 5.16 -44.56
CA LEU A 25 -7.66 6.23 -44.95
C LEU A 25 -7.86 6.78 -46.38
N MET A 26 -8.57 6.08 -47.26
CA MET A 26 -8.74 6.49 -48.67
C MET A 26 -10.06 7.26 -48.95
N ALA A 27 -11.02 7.26 -48.03
CA ALA A 27 -12.29 7.98 -48.21
C ALA A 27 -12.23 9.48 -47.82
N ALA A 28 -11.12 9.95 -47.25
CA ALA A 28 -10.98 11.32 -46.74
C ALA A 28 -10.26 12.29 -47.70
N GLN A 29 -9.96 11.91 -48.94
CA GLN A 29 -9.14 12.72 -49.86
C GLN A 29 -9.87 13.31 -51.08
N CYS A 30 -11.19 13.14 -51.23
CA CYS A 30 -11.93 13.71 -52.36
C CYS A 30 -13.08 14.62 -51.93
N ALA A 31 -12.75 15.80 -51.39
CA ALA A 31 -13.65 16.95 -51.37
C ALA A 31 -12.86 18.26 -51.18
N THR A 32 -11.92 18.54 -52.08
CA THR A 32 -11.26 19.84 -52.20
C THR A 32 -12.01 20.68 -53.24
N THR A 33 -13.23 21.09 -52.90
CA THR A 33 -13.93 22.17 -53.60
C THR A 33 -13.48 23.50 -53.01
N ALA A 34 -13.01 24.38 -53.89
CA ALA A 34 -12.48 25.69 -53.62
C ALA A 34 -13.49 26.60 -52.90
N HIS A 35 -13.44 26.61 -51.57
CA HIS A 35 -13.87 27.74 -50.77
C HIS A 35 -12.65 28.59 -50.47
N THR A 36 -12.73 29.86 -50.84
CA THR A 36 -11.85 30.97 -50.45
C THR A 36 -11.56 30.89 -48.96
N ARG A 37 -10.39 30.34 -48.63
CA ARG A 37 -9.95 30.00 -47.27
C ARG A 37 -9.44 31.29 -46.63
N ALA A 38 -10.30 31.98 -45.88
CA ALA A 38 -9.81 32.90 -44.87
C ALA A 38 -8.86 32.09 -43.98
N ASP A 39 -7.63 32.56 -43.79
CA ASP A 39 -6.60 31.94 -42.97
C ASP A 39 -7.13 31.72 -41.55
N ALA A 40 -7.72 30.55 -41.31
CA ALA A 40 -8.07 30.09 -39.98
C ALA A 40 -6.76 29.76 -39.28
N GLN A 41 -6.14 30.76 -38.66
CA GLN A 41 -5.00 30.58 -37.78
C GLN A 41 -5.41 29.55 -36.73
N SER A 42 -4.77 28.38 -36.78
CA SER A 42 -4.98 27.34 -35.78
C SER A 42 -4.43 27.86 -34.46
N THR A 43 -5.33 28.33 -33.59
CA THR A 43 -4.96 28.76 -32.24
C THR A 43 -4.50 27.55 -31.44
N THR A 44 -3.24 27.57 -30.98
CA THR A 44 -2.72 26.55 -30.08
C THR A 44 -2.93 26.97 -28.62
N MET A 45 -2.79 26.03 -27.69
CA MET A 45 -2.84 26.33 -26.25
C MET A 45 -1.82 27.40 -25.83
N PHE A 46 -0.70 27.52 -26.54
CA PHE A 46 0.36 28.47 -26.23
C PHE A 46 0.08 29.89 -26.74
N ASP A 47 -0.93 30.04 -27.61
CA ASP A 47 -1.38 31.34 -28.15
C ASP A 47 -2.51 31.96 -27.31
N LEU A 48 -2.89 31.31 -26.21
CA LEU A 48 -3.91 31.82 -25.30
C LEU A 48 -3.41 33.07 -24.55
N PRO A 49 -4.28 34.07 -24.32
CA PRO A 49 -3.98 35.18 -23.43
C PRO A 49 -3.45 34.72 -22.06
N THR A 50 -2.55 35.50 -21.49
CA THR A 50 -1.87 35.18 -20.22
C THR A 50 -2.87 34.94 -19.10
N GLU A 51 -3.99 35.65 -19.08
CA GLU A 51 -5.05 35.55 -18.09
C GLU A 51 -5.73 34.18 -18.15
N LEU A 52 -6.10 33.71 -19.35
CA LEU A 52 -6.72 32.39 -19.53
C LEU A 52 -5.73 31.27 -19.17
N THR A 53 -4.48 31.44 -19.58
CA THR A 53 -3.43 30.49 -19.25
C THR A 53 -3.18 30.41 -17.75
N SER A 54 -3.15 31.56 -17.07
CA SER A 54 -3.03 31.65 -15.61
C SER A 54 -4.21 30.95 -14.91
N GLN A 55 -5.44 31.17 -15.38
CA GLN A 55 -6.61 30.48 -14.84
C GLN A 55 -6.56 28.96 -15.04
N ILE A 56 -6.18 28.50 -16.23
CA ILE A 56 -6.03 27.06 -16.51
C ILE A 56 -4.97 26.46 -15.58
N THR A 57 -3.77 27.04 -15.55
CA THR A 57 -2.65 26.52 -14.76
C THR A 57 -2.90 26.62 -13.24
N ALA A 58 -3.72 27.57 -12.78
CA ALA A 58 -4.15 27.66 -11.39
C ALA A 58 -4.97 26.42 -10.96
N GLN A 59 -5.81 25.89 -11.85
CA GLN A 59 -6.68 24.72 -11.58
C GLN A 59 -5.96 23.38 -11.71
N VAL A 60 -4.87 23.31 -12.47
CA VAL A 60 -4.09 22.07 -12.65
C VAL A 60 -3.41 21.68 -11.33
N ASP A 61 -3.50 20.41 -10.94
CA ASP A 61 -2.86 19.93 -9.72
C ASP A 61 -1.33 19.85 -9.84
N TYR A 62 -0.64 19.50 -8.74
CA TYR A 62 0.82 19.41 -8.74
C TYR A 62 1.38 18.34 -9.70
N HIS A 63 0.75 17.17 -9.78
CA HIS A 63 1.23 16.03 -10.58
C HIS A 63 1.01 16.28 -12.06
N ASP A 64 -0.16 16.81 -12.42
CA ASP A 64 -0.52 17.16 -13.78
C ASP A 64 0.32 18.34 -14.27
N ALA A 65 0.56 19.36 -13.42
CA ALA A 65 1.44 20.46 -13.76
C ALA A 65 2.89 19.98 -13.96
N THR A 66 3.35 19.04 -13.14
CA THR A 66 4.68 18.43 -13.31
C THR A 66 4.76 17.65 -14.62
N SER A 67 3.74 16.86 -14.95
CA SER A 67 3.70 16.04 -16.17
C SER A 67 3.60 16.90 -17.42
N PHE A 68 2.73 17.92 -17.42
CA PHE A 68 2.60 18.89 -18.49
C PHE A 68 3.94 19.58 -18.81
N ARG A 69 4.68 20.01 -17.79
CA ARG A 69 6.01 20.61 -17.99
C ARG A 69 7.04 19.70 -18.67
N LEU A 70 6.88 18.38 -18.58
CA LEU A 70 7.81 17.44 -19.20
C LEU A 70 7.57 17.32 -20.72
N THR A 71 6.41 17.75 -21.22
CA THR A 71 6.01 17.59 -22.63
C THR A 71 6.85 18.42 -23.59
N CYS A 72 7.06 19.72 -23.33
CA CYS A 72 7.80 20.61 -24.21
C CYS A 72 8.41 21.80 -23.45
N ARG A 73 9.24 22.61 -24.15
CA ARG A 73 9.85 23.82 -23.56
C ARG A 73 8.80 24.87 -23.20
N SER A 74 7.86 25.16 -24.10
CA SER A 74 6.80 26.16 -23.87
C SER A 74 5.98 25.85 -22.62
N ALA A 75 5.67 24.57 -22.35
CA ALA A 75 4.99 24.14 -21.13
C ALA A 75 5.80 24.44 -19.84
N ARG A 76 7.14 24.41 -19.90
CA ARG A 76 8.01 24.77 -18.74
C ARG A 76 8.00 26.25 -18.46
N ASP A 77 7.90 27.06 -19.51
CA ASP A 77 7.84 28.52 -19.41
C ASP A 77 6.45 28.96 -18.91
N LEU A 78 5.41 28.24 -19.33
CA LEU A 78 4.01 28.47 -18.92
C LEU A 78 3.76 28.21 -17.44
N ILE A 79 4.44 27.22 -16.86
CA ILE A 79 4.35 26.89 -15.43
C ILE A 79 5.74 27.05 -14.82
N PRO A 80 6.14 28.24 -14.36
CA PRO A 80 7.45 28.45 -13.74
C PRO A 80 7.63 27.63 -12.46
N PHE A 81 8.83 27.07 -12.25
CA PHE A 81 9.07 26.19 -11.10
C PHE A 81 9.01 26.95 -9.77
N LYS A 82 9.68 28.10 -9.73
CA LYS A 82 9.86 28.88 -8.51
C LYS A 82 8.58 29.54 -8.02
N LYS A 83 7.70 29.97 -8.93
CA LYS A 83 6.48 30.70 -8.60
C LYS A 83 5.30 29.74 -8.34
N ASP A 84 5.04 28.84 -9.27
CA ASP A 84 3.76 28.10 -9.22
C ASP A 84 3.96 26.67 -8.72
N LEU A 85 4.92 25.94 -9.28
CA LEU A 85 5.09 24.52 -8.95
C LEU A 85 5.60 24.32 -7.52
N ALA A 86 6.49 25.19 -7.04
CA ALA A 86 6.98 25.16 -5.65
C ALA A 86 5.85 25.41 -4.65
N VAL A 87 4.96 26.37 -4.92
CA VAL A 87 3.79 26.65 -4.08
C VAL A 87 2.84 25.45 -4.10
N LYS A 88 2.47 24.93 -5.27
CA LYS A 88 1.61 23.73 -5.38
C LYS A 88 2.22 22.53 -4.64
N ARG A 89 3.54 22.32 -4.75
CA ARG A 89 4.27 21.26 -4.02
C ARG A 89 4.18 21.45 -2.50
N ALA A 90 4.41 22.66 -2.00
CA ALA A 90 4.35 22.97 -0.58
C ALA A 90 2.94 22.79 -0.03
N THR A 91 1.92 23.29 -0.76
CA THR A 91 0.51 23.12 -0.42
C THR A 91 0.13 21.65 -0.36
N LEU A 92 0.43 20.86 -1.40
CA LEU A 92 0.12 19.43 -1.41
C LEU A 92 0.82 18.68 -0.26
N ARG A 93 2.08 19.00 0.02
CA ARG A 93 2.81 18.43 1.17
C ARG A 93 2.12 18.76 2.49
N ALA A 94 1.68 20.00 2.69
CA ALA A 94 0.97 20.43 3.89
C ALA A 94 -0.37 19.71 4.03
N CYS A 95 -1.14 19.57 2.94
CA CYS A 95 -2.39 18.82 2.91
C CYS A 95 -2.19 17.35 3.32
N LEU A 96 -1.16 16.67 2.79
CA LEU A 96 -0.85 15.28 3.16
C LEU A 96 -0.46 15.14 4.64
N LEU A 97 0.31 16.10 5.19
CA LEU A 97 0.64 16.13 6.63
C LEU A 97 -0.59 16.38 7.51
N ALA A 98 -1.51 17.24 7.07
CA ALA A 98 -2.77 17.48 7.79
C ALA A 98 -3.68 16.24 7.77
N ALA A 99 -3.84 15.62 6.61
CA ALA A 99 -4.62 14.39 6.46
C ALA A 99 -4.07 13.24 7.32
N GLU A 100 -2.74 13.10 7.39
CA GLU A 100 -2.12 12.10 8.24
C GLU A 100 -2.32 12.36 9.74
N ARG A 101 -2.22 13.62 10.18
CA ARG A 101 -2.53 13.99 11.57
C ARG A 101 -3.98 13.64 11.93
N ALA A 102 -4.93 13.96 11.05
CA ALA A 102 -6.33 13.62 11.24
C ALA A 102 -6.55 12.09 11.31
N GLU A 103 -5.91 11.31 10.44
CA GLU A 103 -5.96 9.85 10.49
C GLU A 103 -5.34 9.29 11.78
N SER A 104 -4.21 9.85 12.22
CA SER A 104 -3.57 9.47 13.48
C SER A 104 -4.48 9.73 14.67
N GLN A 105 -5.17 10.87 14.69
CA GLN A 105 -6.10 11.21 15.76
C GLN A 105 -7.30 10.27 15.79
N ARG A 106 -7.93 9.99 14.65
CA ARG A 106 -9.02 9.01 14.55
C ARG A 106 -8.64 7.64 15.11
N ARG A 107 -7.39 7.23 14.90
CA ARG A 107 -6.86 5.96 15.41
C ARG A 107 -6.65 5.96 16.91
N VAL A 108 -6.17 7.07 17.47
CA VAL A 108 -6.07 7.24 18.92
C VAL A 108 -7.46 7.18 19.56
N GLU A 109 -8.45 7.85 18.98
CA GLU A 109 -9.83 7.81 19.44
C GLU A 109 -10.43 6.40 19.34
N ALA A 110 -10.26 5.73 18.19
CA ALA A 110 -10.72 4.35 18.00
C ALA A 110 -10.06 3.38 19.00
N TRP A 111 -8.76 3.55 19.26
CA TRP A 111 -8.04 2.76 20.26
C TRP A 111 -8.54 3.03 21.67
N GLN A 112 -8.72 4.31 22.04
CA GLN A 112 -9.24 4.68 23.35
C GLN A 112 -10.65 4.12 23.56
N ASN A 113 -11.50 4.18 22.53
CA ASN A 113 -12.82 3.58 22.55
C ASN A 113 -12.73 2.06 22.75
N ALA A 114 -11.88 1.36 22.01
CA ALA A 114 -11.67 -0.08 22.18
C ALA A 114 -11.16 -0.43 23.58
N HIS A 115 -10.26 0.39 24.14
CA HIS A 115 -9.72 0.21 25.49
C HIS A 115 -10.79 0.44 26.56
N ASN A 116 -11.57 1.51 26.43
CA ASN A 116 -12.72 1.79 27.31
C ASN A 116 -13.73 0.63 27.26
N TRP A 117 -14.06 0.15 26.07
CA TRP A 117 -14.93 -1.03 25.87
C TRP A 117 -14.38 -2.27 26.57
N ALA A 118 -13.06 -2.53 26.50
CA ALA A 118 -12.45 -3.66 27.18
C ALA A 118 -12.51 -3.54 28.72
N ALA A 119 -12.36 -2.33 29.26
CA ALA A 119 -12.44 -2.08 30.70
C ALA A 119 -13.82 -2.39 31.31
N PHE A 120 -14.90 -2.28 30.54
CA PHE A 120 -16.25 -2.69 30.97
C PHE A 120 -16.41 -4.21 31.16
N PHE A 121 -15.42 -5.03 30.76
CA PHE A 121 -15.45 -6.49 30.90
C PHE A 121 -14.23 -7.06 31.64
N PRO A 122 -14.11 -6.80 32.96
CA PRO A 122 -12.90 -7.04 33.75
C PRO A 122 -12.48 -8.51 33.89
N ARG A 123 -13.38 -9.49 33.68
CA ARG A 123 -13.07 -10.93 33.88
C ARG A 123 -12.14 -11.54 32.82
N SER A 124 -11.84 -10.83 31.73
CA SER A 124 -10.98 -11.31 30.63
C SER A 124 -9.62 -10.61 30.57
N ALA A 125 -9.34 -9.68 31.48
CA ALA A 125 -8.00 -9.14 31.66
C ALA A 125 -7.17 -10.19 32.40
N GLY A 126 -6.29 -10.89 31.68
CA GLY A 126 -5.31 -11.77 32.30
C GLY A 126 -4.45 -11.03 33.33
N PRO A 127 -3.69 -11.74 34.18
CA PRO A 127 -2.95 -11.17 35.31
C PRO A 127 -1.78 -10.23 34.93
N GLY A 128 -1.67 -9.81 33.67
CA GLY A 128 -0.68 -8.83 33.21
C GLY A 128 -1.18 -7.41 33.42
N GLY A 129 -0.53 -6.68 34.33
CA GLY A 129 -0.88 -5.32 34.71
C GLY A 129 -0.88 -4.29 33.56
N PRO A 130 -1.44 -3.09 33.81
CA PRO A 130 -1.87 -2.14 32.79
C PRO A 130 -0.77 -1.46 31.95
N ASN A 131 0.52 -1.62 32.25
CA ASN A 131 1.49 -0.58 31.88
C ASN A 131 2.73 -0.95 31.06
N GLU A 132 3.02 -2.21 30.69
CA GLU A 132 4.41 -2.52 30.29
C GLU A 132 4.71 -3.07 28.88
N GLY A 133 3.76 -3.20 27.94
CA GLY A 133 4.13 -3.79 26.64
C GLY A 133 3.32 -3.47 25.39
N VAL A 134 2.30 -2.61 25.46
CA VAL A 134 1.27 -2.51 24.40
C VAL A 134 1.58 -1.41 23.37
N THR A 135 2.84 -0.95 23.27
CA THR A 135 3.15 0.41 22.78
C THR A 135 3.35 0.60 21.27
N ASN A 136 3.18 -0.40 20.40
CA ASN A 136 3.20 -0.13 18.93
C ASN A 136 2.67 -1.27 18.05
N LEU A 137 2.79 -2.52 18.54
CA LEU A 137 2.43 -3.69 17.75
C LEU A 137 0.91 -3.89 17.66
N HIS A 138 0.15 -3.38 18.63
CA HIS A 138 -1.32 -3.46 18.63
C HIS A 138 -1.98 -2.35 17.80
N ASN A 139 -1.48 -1.10 17.85
CA ASN A 139 -2.07 0.01 17.09
C ASN A 139 -2.04 -0.16 15.57
N ASN A 140 -0.94 -0.69 15.02
CA ASN A 140 -0.84 -0.94 13.57
C ASN A 140 -1.45 -2.28 13.11
N ARG A 141 -1.90 -3.11 14.05
CA ARG A 141 -2.40 -4.46 13.78
C ARG A 141 -3.91 -4.57 13.99
N ILE A 142 -4.48 -3.79 14.91
CA ILE A 142 -5.92 -3.63 15.10
C ILE A 142 -6.51 -2.76 13.98
N THR A 143 -5.81 -1.70 13.56
CA THR A 143 -6.19 -0.88 12.42
C THR A 143 -5.02 -0.76 11.44
N PRO A 144 -4.72 -1.76 10.61
CA PRO A 144 -3.65 -1.62 9.62
C PRO A 144 -3.95 -0.41 8.73
N VAL A 145 -3.00 0.54 8.61
CA VAL A 145 -3.13 1.62 7.63
C VAL A 145 -3.05 1.00 6.25
N GLU A 146 -4.11 1.10 5.46
CA GLU A 146 -4.12 0.59 4.09
C GLU A 146 -3.31 1.46 3.15
N HIS A 147 -3.27 2.77 3.42
CA HIS A 147 -2.65 3.78 2.57
C HIS A 147 -1.70 4.69 3.36
N LEU A 148 -0.52 4.95 2.82
CA LEU A 148 0.48 5.82 3.42
C LEU A 148 0.89 6.93 2.45
N ASN A 149 1.31 8.05 3.01
CA ASN A 149 1.81 9.18 2.22
C ASN A 149 3.29 8.99 1.89
N CYS A 150 3.64 9.12 0.61
CA CYS A 150 5.01 9.28 0.15
C CYS A 150 5.33 10.77 0.06
N TYR A 151 6.26 11.25 0.87
CA TYR A 151 6.64 12.65 0.92
C TYR A 151 7.70 13.05 -0.11
N ALA A 152 8.18 12.08 -0.89
CA ALA A 152 9.07 12.32 -2.03
C ALA A 152 8.27 12.63 -3.31
N CYS A 153 7.32 11.77 -3.68
CA CYS A 153 6.44 12.00 -4.84
C CYS A 153 5.11 12.65 -4.48
N LEU A 154 4.81 12.95 -3.20
CA LEU A 154 3.57 13.57 -2.75
C LEU A 154 2.29 12.82 -3.19
N ARG A 155 2.30 11.50 -3.06
CA ARG A 155 1.14 10.64 -3.34
C ARG A 155 0.76 9.81 -2.12
N THR A 156 -0.54 9.60 -1.96
CA THR A 156 -1.10 8.59 -1.05
C THR A 156 -1.12 7.26 -1.80
N LEU A 157 -0.41 6.27 -1.29
CA LEU A 157 -0.19 4.99 -1.96
C LEU A 157 -0.53 3.83 -1.03
N PRO A 158 -0.93 2.66 -1.56
CA PRO A 158 -1.12 1.47 -0.75
C PRO A 158 0.12 1.13 0.07
N ARG A 159 -0.07 0.62 1.29
CA ARG A 159 1.01 0.26 2.22
C ARG A 159 2.06 -0.67 1.61
N GLY A 160 1.65 -1.57 0.72
CA GLY A 160 2.55 -2.48 -0.01
C GLY A 160 3.54 -1.76 -0.95
N LYS A 161 3.34 -0.47 -1.25
CA LYS A 161 4.28 0.35 -2.03
C LYS A 161 5.42 0.96 -1.19
N PHE A 162 5.48 0.64 0.10
CA PHE A 162 6.49 1.14 1.03
C PHE A 162 7.34 0.00 1.56
N HIS A 163 8.64 0.25 1.72
CA HIS A 163 9.52 -0.68 2.43
C HIS A 163 9.04 -0.88 3.88
N VAL A 164 9.21 -2.07 4.44
CA VAL A 164 8.70 -2.40 5.79
C VAL A 164 9.20 -1.42 6.84
N GLY A 165 10.47 -0.99 6.75
CA GLY A 165 11.05 0.02 7.64
C GLY A 165 10.41 1.42 7.51
N GLN A 166 9.77 1.74 6.38
CA GLN A 166 8.98 2.97 6.23
C GLN A 166 7.57 2.84 6.83
N THR A 167 7.09 1.61 7.07
CA THR A 167 5.75 1.35 7.62
C THR A 167 5.75 1.08 9.13
N LYS A 168 6.93 0.99 9.76
CA LYS A 168 7.12 0.60 11.17
C LYS A 168 8.02 1.61 11.90
N GLY A 169 8.04 1.52 13.23
CA GLY A 169 8.92 2.32 14.09
C GLY A 169 8.72 3.82 13.93
N LEU A 170 9.82 4.58 13.94
CA LEU A 170 9.83 6.06 13.93
C LEU A 170 9.17 6.70 12.71
N ARG A 171 8.96 5.94 11.63
CA ARG A 171 8.33 6.41 10.39
C ARG A 171 6.88 5.97 10.25
N SER A 172 6.40 5.11 11.13
CA SER A 172 5.00 4.73 11.12
C SER A 172 4.08 5.93 11.40
N LEU A 173 2.80 5.77 11.10
CA LEU A 173 1.82 6.84 11.17
C LEU A 173 1.78 7.44 12.59
N GLY A 174 1.82 8.78 12.69
CA GLY A 174 1.83 9.51 13.96
C GLY A 174 3.20 9.67 14.65
N HIS A 175 4.28 9.08 14.12
CA HIS A 175 5.61 9.15 14.74
C HIS A 175 6.46 10.35 14.27
N LYS A 176 7.53 10.67 15.00
CA LYS A 176 8.40 11.84 14.74
C LYS A 176 8.95 11.93 13.32
N GLU A 177 9.19 10.80 12.65
CA GLU A 177 9.78 10.77 11.31
C GLU A 177 8.80 10.41 10.17
N HIS A 178 7.48 10.42 10.41
CA HIS A 178 6.50 10.09 9.36
C HIS A 178 6.67 10.96 8.10
N ALA A 179 7.00 12.25 8.27
CA ALA A 179 7.21 13.22 7.20
C ALA A 179 8.43 12.91 6.28
N LYS A 180 9.28 11.96 6.68
CA LYS A 180 10.44 11.48 5.91
C LYS A 180 10.13 10.21 5.09
N ARG A 181 8.90 9.68 5.14
CA ARG A 181 8.54 8.48 4.39
C ARG A 181 8.62 8.68 2.88
N PHE A 182 9.04 7.63 2.18
CA PHE A 182 9.04 7.55 0.72
C PHE A 182 8.63 6.15 0.27
N CYS A 183 8.00 6.06 -0.91
CA CYS A 183 7.67 4.78 -1.54
C CYS A 183 8.93 4.13 -2.14
N VAL A 184 8.83 2.83 -2.43
CA VAL A 184 9.94 2.06 -3.00
C VAL A 184 10.49 2.70 -4.27
N ASP A 185 9.60 3.16 -5.16
CA ASP A 185 9.97 3.80 -6.44
C ASP A 185 10.78 5.09 -6.24
N CYS A 186 10.35 5.94 -5.30
CA CYS A 186 11.09 7.15 -4.96
C CYS A 186 12.42 6.86 -4.29
N GLY A 187 12.51 5.79 -3.48
CA GLY A 187 13.77 5.36 -2.91
C GLY A 187 14.75 4.89 -3.98
N TRP A 188 14.26 4.10 -4.95
CA TRP A 188 15.05 3.60 -6.08
C TRP A 188 15.52 4.73 -6.98
N GLY A 189 14.63 5.62 -7.40
CA GLY A 189 14.99 6.78 -8.23
C GLY A 189 15.95 7.75 -7.55
N LYS A 190 16.03 7.75 -6.21
CA LYS A 190 17.02 8.51 -5.43
C LYS A 190 18.32 7.76 -5.15
N GLY A 191 18.45 6.51 -5.60
CA GLY A 191 19.62 5.68 -5.31
C GLY A 191 19.76 5.28 -3.84
N ILE A 192 18.67 5.30 -3.06
CA ILE A 192 18.70 4.84 -1.66
C ILE A 192 18.87 3.32 -1.61
N TRP A 193 18.35 2.60 -2.61
CA TRP A 193 18.50 1.16 -2.73
C TRP A 193 19.67 0.84 -3.65
N THR A 194 20.62 0.06 -3.15
CA THR A 194 21.79 -0.37 -3.93
C THR A 194 21.41 -1.51 -4.89
N ARG A 195 22.22 -1.72 -5.92
CA ARG A 195 22.07 -2.88 -6.81
C ARG A 195 22.22 -4.17 -5.99
N GLY A 196 21.34 -5.14 -6.20
CA GLY A 196 21.29 -6.37 -5.41
C GLY A 196 20.46 -6.26 -4.13
N SER A 197 19.96 -5.07 -3.79
CA SER A 197 19.04 -4.90 -2.67
C SER A 197 17.69 -5.54 -2.97
N ALA A 198 17.00 -5.99 -1.92
CA ALA A 198 15.57 -6.28 -1.98
C ALA A 198 14.83 -5.53 -0.88
N ALA A 199 13.66 -5.00 -1.21
CA ALA A 199 12.81 -4.22 -0.35
C ALA A 199 11.43 -4.87 -0.27
N GLY A 200 11.00 -5.28 0.93
CA GLY A 200 9.65 -5.81 1.17
C GLY A 200 9.66 -7.12 1.96
N ARG A 201 8.49 -7.79 2.04
CA ARG A 201 8.36 -9.11 2.68
C ARG A 201 7.50 -10.04 1.83
N GLY A 202 7.90 -11.31 1.81
CA GLY A 202 7.13 -12.38 1.15
C GLY A 202 6.91 -12.11 -0.33
N ALA A 203 5.68 -12.29 -0.80
CA ALA A 203 5.29 -12.13 -2.20
C ALA A 203 5.39 -10.68 -2.71
N GLN A 204 5.40 -9.68 -1.83
CA GLN A 204 5.50 -8.25 -2.20
C GLN A 204 6.95 -7.72 -2.13
N CYS A 205 7.92 -8.62 -2.27
CA CYS A 205 9.33 -8.24 -2.25
C CYS A 205 9.75 -7.67 -3.61
N VAL A 206 10.20 -6.43 -3.60
CA VAL A 206 10.73 -5.72 -4.76
C VAL A 206 12.24 -5.90 -4.80
N VAL A 207 12.79 -6.24 -5.96
CA VAL A 207 14.22 -6.50 -6.15
C VAL A 207 14.83 -5.41 -7.02
N VAL A 208 15.97 -4.85 -6.60
CA VAL A 208 16.82 -4.04 -7.45
C VAL A 208 17.86 -4.96 -8.06
N CYS A 209 17.75 -5.21 -9.37
CA CYS A 209 18.62 -6.15 -10.06
C CYS A 209 20.10 -5.81 -9.86
N ARG A 210 20.90 -6.79 -9.41
CA ARG A 210 22.34 -6.60 -9.24
C ARG A 210 23.08 -6.25 -10.53
N PHE A 211 22.57 -6.72 -11.68
CA PHE A 211 23.20 -6.51 -12.99
C PHE A 211 22.74 -5.21 -13.67
N CYS A 212 21.46 -5.09 -14.04
CA CYS A 212 20.96 -3.94 -14.79
C CYS A 212 20.54 -2.75 -13.91
N GLY A 213 20.43 -2.93 -12.58
CA GLY A 213 19.93 -1.90 -11.66
C GLY A 213 18.42 -1.63 -11.77
N GLY A 214 17.70 -2.35 -12.63
CA GLY A 214 16.26 -2.23 -12.80
C GLY A 214 15.48 -2.73 -11.58
N LEU A 215 14.32 -2.12 -11.34
CA LEU A 215 13.43 -2.46 -10.24
C LEU A 215 12.36 -3.47 -10.70
N ASN A 216 12.38 -4.70 -10.16
CA ASN A 216 11.32 -5.69 -10.39
C ASN A 216 10.43 -5.86 -9.16
N ARG A 217 9.11 -5.67 -9.33
CA ARG A 217 8.09 -5.77 -8.28
C ARG A 217 7.43 -7.15 -8.19
N GLU A 218 7.63 -7.99 -9.20
CA GLU A 218 7.00 -9.29 -9.40
C GLU A 218 8.08 -10.34 -9.69
N ALA A 219 9.25 -10.20 -9.05
CA ALA A 219 10.33 -11.14 -9.25
C ALA A 219 9.93 -12.54 -8.73
N ASP A 220 10.12 -13.55 -9.57
CA ASP A 220 9.99 -14.95 -9.17
C ASP A 220 10.79 -15.26 -7.90
N PRO A 221 10.39 -16.26 -7.09
CA PRO A 221 11.13 -16.65 -5.89
C PRO A 221 12.63 -16.87 -6.14
N LEU A 222 13.00 -17.44 -7.29
CA LEU A 222 14.39 -17.64 -7.70
C LEU A 222 15.08 -16.31 -7.99
N CYS A 223 14.47 -15.44 -8.80
CA CYS A 223 14.97 -14.09 -9.08
C CYS A 223 15.15 -13.25 -7.80
N ARG A 224 14.25 -13.42 -6.81
CA ARG A 224 14.35 -12.78 -5.49
C ARG A 224 15.53 -13.28 -4.66
N ARG A 225 15.81 -14.58 -4.70
CA ARG A 225 16.96 -15.18 -4.03
C ARG A 225 18.26 -14.68 -4.65
N GLU A 226 18.33 -14.67 -5.98
CA GLU A 226 19.52 -14.26 -6.73
C GLU A 226 19.66 -12.75 -6.90
N ARG A 227 18.71 -11.96 -6.37
CA ARG A 227 18.67 -10.49 -6.47
C ARG A 227 18.76 -9.97 -7.92
N VAL A 228 18.05 -10.62 -8.83
CA VAL A 228 17.97 -10.28 -10.26
C VAL A 228 16.53 -9.91 -10.64
N CYS A 229 16.36 -9.07 -11.66
CA CYS A 229 15.01 -8.74 -12.15
C CYS A 229 14.44 -9.80 -13.09
N SER A 230 15.24 -10.66 -13.72
CA SER A 230 14.75 -11.69 -14.63
C SER A 230 15.80 -12.76 -14.85
N MET A 231 15.36 -13.92 -15.35
CA MET A 231 16.26 -14.99 -15.80
C MET A 231 17.21 -14.51 -16.90
N THR A 232 16.75 -13.62 -17.79
CA THR A 232 17.61 -13.01 -18.83
C THR A 232 18.76 -12.21 -18.23
N CYS A 233 18.47 -11.37 -17.21
CA CYS A 233 19.52 -10.64 -16.49
C CYS A 233 20.44 -11.58 -15.71
N TRP A 234 19.92 -12.70 -15.20
CA TRP A 234 20.74 -13.69 -14.53
C TRP A 234 21.75 -14.34 -15.47
N SER A 235 21.31 -14.82 -16.63
CA SER A 235 22.19 -15.45 -17.63
C SER A 235 23.24 -14.46 -18.16
N GLN A 236 22.86 -13.20 -18.39
CA GLN A 236 23.81 -12.16 -18.79
C GLN A 236 24.90 -11.93 -17.73
N GLY A 237 24.51 -11.95 -16.45
CA GLY A 237 25.44 -11.78 -15.35
C GLY A 237 26.47 -12.89 -15.20
N LEU A 238 26.12 -14.13 -15.57
CA LEU A 238 27.06 -15.26 -15.61
C LEU A 238 28.06 -15.16 -16.76
N SER A 239 27.68 -14.48 -17.84
CA SER A 239 28.53 -14.32 -19.03
C SER A 239 29.54 -13.17 -18.92
N PHE A 240 29.58 -12.41 -17.83
CA PHE A 240 30.60 -11.38 -17.59
C PHE A 240 31.80 -11.99 -16.86
N PRO A 241 32.90 -12.34 -17.57
CA PRO A 241 34.09 -12.89 -16.95
C PRO A 241 34.94 -11.70 -16.47
N GLY A 242 34.93 -11.42 -15.16
CA GLY A 242 35.87 -10.45 -14.57
C GLY A 242 35.27 -9.18 -13.96
N GLY A 243 33.96 -9.12 -13.74
CA GLY A 243 33.42 -8.14 -12.80
C GLY A 243 33.65 -8.63 -11.37
N ASP A 244 34.50 -7.96 -10.59
CA ASP A 244 34.69 -8.21 -9.15
C ASP A 244 33.37 -8.04 -8.37
N VAL A 245 32.51 -9.06 -8.39
CA VAL A 245 31.26 -9.08 -7.60
C VAL A 245 31.60 -9.19 -6.11
N ALA A 246 32.74 -9.82 -5.78
CA ALA A 246 33.27 -9.94 -4.42
C ALA A 246 33.54 -8.58 -3.75
N ALA A 247 33.87 -7.54 -4.51
CA ALA A 247 34.08 -6.19 -3.97
C ALA A 247 32.77 -5.46 -3.62
N LEU A 248 31.64 -5.86 -4.21
CA LEU A 248 30.31 -5.30 -3.91
C LEU A 248 29.62 -6.06 -2.77
N GLU A 249 29.86 -7.37 -2.62
CA GLU A 249 29.27 -8.18 -1.55
C GLU A 249 29.77 -7.80 -0.15
N GLN A 250 31.06 -7.42 -0.01
CA GLN A 250 31.62 -7.01 1.29
C GLN A 250 30.98 -5.75 1.89
N LYS A 251 30.23 -4.95 1.11
CA LYS A 251 29.52 -3.77 1.62
C LYS A 251 28.04 -4.02 1.91
N ALA A 252 27.45 -5.10 1.40
CA ALA A 252 26.03 -5.40 1.55
C ALA A 252 25.72 -6.26 2.79
N GLU A 253 26.65 -7.11 3.24
CA GLU A 253 26.44 -7.98 4.41
C GLU A 253 26.31 -7.20 5.73
N VAL A 254 26.91 -6.00 5.82
CA VAL A 254 26.86 -5.18 7.04
C VAL A 254 25.47 -4.52 7.27
N GLU A 255 24.63 -4.40 6.24
CA GLU A 255 23.30 -3.76 6.36
C GLU A 255 22.12 -4.75 6.45
N ASP A 256 22.28 -6.01 6.05
CA ASP A 256 21.22 -7.03 6.13
C ASP A 256 21.23 -7.78 7.49
N GLU A 257 22.36 -7.80 8.21
CA GLU A 257 22.44 -8.41 9.57
C GLU A 257 21.68 -7.61 10.64
N GLN A 258 21.34 -6.34 10.40
CA GLN A 258 20.41 -5.58 11.26
C GLN A 258 18.93 -5.92 11.03
N GLN A 259 18.61 -6.88 10.15
CA GLN A 259 17.26 -7.39 9.93
C GLN A 259 16.98 -8.73 10.62
N GLN A 260 17.94 -9.27 11.36
CA GLN A 260 17.73 -10.43 12.23
C GLN A 260 17.05 -9.97 13.53
N PRO A 261 15.88 -10.52 13.91
CA PRO A 261 15.33 -10.24 15.23
C PRO A 261 16.30 -10.83 16.26
N GLN A 262 16.85 -9.99 17.14
CA GLN A 262 17.53 -10.48 18.35
C GLN A 262 16.57 -11.44 19.09
N GLN A 263 16.86 -12.73 18.96
CA GLN A 263 16.37 -13.75 19.86
C GLN A 263 17.33 -13.77 21.04
N ASP A 264 17.13 -12.89 22.02
CA ASP A 264 17.78 -13.07 23.32
C ASP A 264 16.88 -12.54 24.44
N TRP A 265 16.07 -13.45 24.97
CA TRP A 265 15.67 -13.46 26.37
C TRP A 265 15.39 -14.91 26.77
N LYS A 266 16.42 -15.61 27.29
CA LYS A 266 16.20 -16.81 28.10
C LYS A 266 15.80 -16.35 29.50
N VAL A 267 14.50 -16.33 29.78
CA VAL A 267 14.00 -16.39 31.16
C VAL A 267 13.68 -17.86 31.45
N PRO A 268 14.09 -18.43 32.60
CA PRO A 268 13.72 -19.79 32.96
C PRO A 268 12.22 -19.82 33.29
N VAL A 269 11.44 -20.48 32.43
CA VAL A 269 10.03 -20.77 32.67
C VAL A 269 9.95 -22.08 33.44
N SER A 270 9.48 -22.00 34.68
CA SER A 270 9.09 -23.15 35.49
C SER A 270 7.98 -23.94 34.80
N SER A 271 8.20 -25.25 34.71
CA SER A 271 7.32 -26.25 34.14
C SER A 271 5.96 -26.33 34.84
N SER A 272 4.89 -26.22 34.05
CA SER A 272 3.53 -26.69 34.35
C SER A 272 2.90 -27.29 33.08
N PRO A 273 1.96 -28.24 33.20
CA PRO A 273 1.83 -29.32 32.22
C PRO A 273 0.98 -28.96 31.00
N SER A 274 1.56 -29.31 29.85
CA SER A 274 0.99 -29.93 28.65
C SER A 274 -0.51 -29.83 28.38
N GLY A 275 -0.86 -29.13 27.30
CA GLY A 275 -2.06 -29.43 26.52
C GLY A 275 -2.72 -28.23 25.89
N THR A 276 -2.13 -27.63 24.85
CA THR A 276 -2.88 -26.81 23.87
C THR A 276 -2.00 -26.52 22.66
N GLY A 277 -2.43 -26.99 21.49
CA GLY A 277 -1.75 -26.73 20.23
C GLY A 277 -1.63 -25.23 19.98
N THR A 278 -0.46 -24.77 19.57
CA THR A 278 -0.20 -23.40 19.14
C THR A 278 -1.00 -23.10 17.87
N LEU A 279 -2.23 -22.61 18.03
CA LEU A 279 -3.12 -22.27 16.93
C LEU A 279 -2.75 -20.91 16.31
N SER A 280 -2.97 -20.81 15.00
CA SER A 280 -2.67 -19.63 14.19
C SER A 280 -3.41 -18.39 14.67
N ARG A 281 -2.67 -17.30 14.93
CA ARG A 281 -3.18 -15.99 15.42
C ARG A 281 -4.27 -15.34 14.54
N ARG A 282 -4.57 -15.89 13.35
CA ARG A 282 -5.63 -15.41 12.45
C ARG A 282 -7.05 -15.80 12.90
N ALA A 283 -7.22 -16.74 13.84
CA ALA A 283 -8.52 -17.26 14.24
C ALA A 283 -9.12 -16.61 15.51
N LYS A 284 -8.51 -15.56 16.07
CA LYS A 284 -9.02 -14.91 17.31
C LYS A 284 -10.18 -13.95 16.99
N CYS A 285 -11.17 -13.88 17.88
CA CYS A 285 -12.29 -12.95 17.80
C CYS A 285 -11.89 -11.50 18.11
N MET A 286 -12.66 -10.47 17.69
CA MET A 286 -12.28 -9.05 17.92
C MET A 286 -12.03 -8.73 19.41
N ARG A 287 -12.84 -9.27 20.31
CA ARG A 287 -12.70 -9.12 21.77
C ARG A 287 -11.51 -9.91 22.34
N CYS A 288 -11.27 -11.10 21.80
CA CYS A 288 -10.13 -11.98 22.13
C CYS A 288 -8.79 -11.38 21.68
N TRP A 289 -8.81 -10.62 20.57
CA TRP A 289 -7.68 -9.86 20.07
C TRP A 289 -7.29 -8.70 20.98
N ALA A 290 -8.27 -8.01 21.57
CA ALA A 290 -8.02 -6.87 22.45
C ALA A 290 -7.38 -7.28 23.80
N ASN A 291 -7.72 -8.46 24.31
CA ASN A 291 -7.30 -8.93 25.64
C ASN A 291 -6.23 -10.05 25.60
N ASP A 292 -5.63 -10.28 24.44
CA ASP A 292 -4.69 -11.38 24.13
C ASP A 292 -5.13 -12.81 24.52
N HIS A 293 -6.42 -13.02 24.77
CA HIS A 293 -7.02 -14.32 25.06
C HIS A 293 -6.94 -15.26 23.82
N THR A 294 -6.83 -16.57 24.03
CA THR A 294 -6.53 -17.58 22.98
C THR A 294 -7.75 -18.32 22.42
N GLU A 295 -8.95 -17.74 22.50
CA GLU A 295 -10.15 -18.40 21.98
C GLU A 295 -10.40 -18.14 20.48
N THR A 296 -10.86 -19.20 19.80
CA THR A 296 -11.18 -19.21 18.37
C THR A 296 -12.55 -18.60 18.07
N LEU A 297 -12.64 -17.88 16.95
CA LEU A 297 -13.90 -17.53 16.28
C LEU A 297 -14.71 -18.80 16.03
N THR A 298 -15.99 -18.77 16.39
CA THR A 298 -16.95 -19.73 15.84
C THR A 298 -17.37 -19.31 14.44
N SER A 299 -17.78 -20.29 13.63
CA SER A 299 -18.13 -20.15 12.21
C SER A 299 -19.38 -19.31 11.94
N SER A 300 -19.95 -18.60 12.93
CA SER A 300 -21.03 -17.65 12.68
C SER A 300 -20.47 -16.35 12.13
N GLU A 301 -20.31 -16.31 10.80
CA GLU A 301 -19.68 -15.24 10.01
C GLU A 301 -20.21 -13.82 10.29
N ARG A 302 -21.38 -13.67 10.92
CA ARG A 302 -22.04 -12.38 11.10
C ARG A 302 -21.53 -11.52 12.26
N SER A 303 -20.97 -12.09 13.32
CA SER A 303 -20.68 -11.32 14.56
C SER A 303 -19.22 -10.92 14.74
N GLY A 304 -18.27 -11.68 14.17
CA GLY A 304 -16.84 -11.49 14.42
C GLY A 304 -16.39 -11.73 15.88
N LEU A 305 -17.24 -12.35 16.72
CA LEU A 305 -17.02 -12.65 18.14
C LEU A 305 -16.95 -14.18 18.37
N CYS A 306 -16.17 -14.65 19.36
CA CYS A 306 -16.22 -16.05 19.79
C CYS A 306 -17.44 -16.29 20.69
N MET A 307 -17.79 -17.57 20.91
CA MET A 307 -18.93 -17.95 21.77
C MET A 307 -18.84 -17.38 23.18
N ALA A 308 -17.68 -17.41 23.82
CA ALA A 308 -17.54 -16.85 25.17
C ALA A 308 -17.75 -15.33 25.17
N CYS A 309 -17.35 -14.66 24.10
CA CYS A 309 -17.55 -13.22 23.94
C CYS A 309 -19.01 -12.86 23.61
N GLN A 310 -19.72 -13.71 22.86
CA GLN A 310 -21.17 -13.55 22.62
C GLN A 310 -21.96 -13.81 23.91
N ALA A 311 -21.68 -14.91 24.60
CA ALA A 311 -22.30 -15.27 25.87
C ALA A 311 -22.05 -14.20 26.95
N GLY A 312 -20.82 -13.69 27.04
CA GLY A 312 -20.47 -12.60 27.97
C GLY A 312 -21.08 -11.24 27.63
N LEU A 313 -21.71 -11.08 26.45
CA LEU A 313 -22.52 -9.91 26.09
C LEU A 313 -24.02 -10.17 26.28
N GLY A 314 -24.42 -11.34 26.76
CA GLY A 314 -25.82 -11.74 26.78
C GLY A 314 -26.42 -11.93 25.37
N LEU A 315 -25.58 -12.03 24.34
CA LEU A 315 -25.99 -12.33 22.95
C LEU A 315 -26.12 -13.85 22.74
N ALA A 316 -26.48 -14.59 23.79
CA ALA A 316 -26.78 -16.01 23.64
C ALA A 316 -27.83 -16.14 22.53
N GLU A 317 -27.56 -17.02 21.57
CA GLU A 317 -28.40 -17.25 20.41
C GLU A 317 -29.85 -17.33 20.88
N ILE A 318 -30.69 -16.41 20.40
CA ILE A 318 -32.14 -16.65 20.36
C ILE A 318 -32.25 -17.93 19.57
N THR A 319 -32.44 -19.05 20.26
CA THR A 319 -32.59 -20.34 19.62
C THR A 319 -33.76 -20.21 18.66
N PRO A 320 -33.63 -20.63 17.39
CA PRO A 320 -34.72 -20.52 16.42
C PRO A 320 -36.06 -21.10 16.91
N ASP A 321 -36.01 -22.00 17.90
CA ASP A 321 -37.17 -22.63 18.55
C ASP A 321 -38.04 -21.69 19.42
N GLU A 322 -37.60 -20.46 19.75
CA GLU A 322 -38.43 -19.51 20.51
C GLU A 322 -39.26 -18.57 19.63
N VAL A 323 -39.02 -18.51 18.32
CA VAL A 323 -39.77 -17.62 17.40
C VAL A 323 -41.12 -18.21 16.98
N GLU A 324 -41.37 -19.51 17.21
CA GLU A 324 -42.66 -20.15 16.88
C GLU A 324 -43.72 -20.08 18.00
N ARG A 325 -43.41 -19.54 19.20
CA ARG A 325 -44.39 -19.48 20.30
C ARG A 325 -45.19 -18.18 20.43
N ASP A 326 -44.80 -17.11 19.74
CA ASP A 326 -45.49 -15.81 19.81
C ASP A 326 -46.34 -15.49 18.56
N VAL A 327 -46.68 -16.51 17.77
CA VAL A 327 -47.65 -16.40 16.65
C VAL A 327 -48.79 -17.40 16.84
N VAL A 328 -49.53 -17.26 17.96
CA VAL A 328 -50.91 -17.77 18.09
C VAL A 328 -51.76 -16.76 18.84
#